data_AF-A0A8X8W0R3-F1
#
_entry.id   AF-A0A8X8W0R3-F1
#
_cell.length_a   1.000
_cell.length_b   1.000
_cell.length_c   1.000
_cell.angle_alpha   90.00
_cell.angle_beta   90.00
_cell.angle_gamma   90.00
#
_symmetry.space_group_name_H-M   'P 1'
#
loop_
_entity.id
_entity.type
_entity.pdbx_description
1 polymer ?
#
loop_
_entity_poly.entity_id
_entity_poly.type
_entity_poly.pdbx_seq_one_letter_code
_entity_poly.pdbx_strand_id
1 'polypeptide(L)'
;MESETLPTSHVDNQSYTDDDVGNAGVSKKVIEEFYGAEAPQEVDVQPPEVVSTKGCGSRLPSRVEKALKLKRKPLRQCKKCQEWGHHDSRIGTNSKRKKNDGLEEILKFDTMYSVF
;
A
#
# COMPACT_ATOMS: atom_id res chain seq x y z
N MET A 1 45.06 -38.95 -55.76
CA MET A 1 44.60 -37.59 -55.44
C MET A 1 43.15 -37.72 -55.06
N GLU A 2 42.94 -38.02 -53.78
CA GLU A 2 41.63 -38.20 -53.17
C GLU A 2 41.06 -36.81 -52.89
N SER A 3 39.82 -36.56 -53.30
CA SER A 3 39.09 -35.34 -52.96
C SER A 3 38.03 -35.69 -51.92
N GLU A 4 38.31 -35.36 -50.67
CA GLU A 4 37.44 -35.56 -49.52
C GLU A 4 36.24 -34.60 -49.60
N THR A 5 35.02 -35.14 -49.67
CA THR A 5 33.80 -34.35 -49.42
C THR A 5 33.44 -34.42 -47.95
N LEU A 6 33.44 -33.26 -47.29
CA LEU A 6 33.08 -33.06 -45.89
C LEU A 6 31.64 -33.54 -45.59
N PRO A 7 31.38 -34.22 -44.46
CA PRO A 7 30.01 -34.50 -44.04
C PRO A 7 29.35 -33.23 -43.52
N THR A 8 28.21 -32.88 -44.11
CA THR A 8 27.36 -31.79 -43.64
C THR A 8 26.73 -32.21 -42.31
N SER A 9 26.91 -31.39 -41.27
CA SER A 9 26.24 -31.59 -39.99
C SER A 9 24.74 -31.37 -40.20
N HIS A 10 23.96 -32.44 -40.18
CA HIS A 10 22.50 -32.37 -40.11
C HIS A 10 22.13 -31.81 -38.75
N VAL A 11 21.75 -30.53 -38.72
CA VAL A 11 21.20 -29.89 -37.52
C VAL A 11 19.73 -30.27 -37.49
N ASP A 12 19.39 -31.30 -36.72
CA ASP A 12 17.99 -31.59 -36.42
C ASP A 12 17.44 -30.45 -35.57
N ASN A 13 16.68 -29.57 -36.23
CA ASN A 13 15.79 -28.62 -35.59
C ASN A 13 14.76 -29.42 -34.78
N GLN A 14 15.04 -29.64 -33.50
CA GLN A 14 14.02 -30.08 -32.56
C GLN A 14 13.03 -28.93 -32.38
N SER A 15 11.90 -29.07 -33.07
CA SER A 15 10.72 -28.23 -32.86
C SER A 15 10.32 -28.34 -31.39
N TYR A 16 10.34 -27.21 -30.69
CA TYR A 16 9.74 -27.09 -29.38
C TYR A 16 8.23 -27.23 -29.57
N THR A 17 7.68 -28.40 -29.27
CA THR A 17 6.24 -28.55 -29.11
C THR A 17 5.89 -28.15 -27.67
N ASP A 18 5.14 -27.06 -27.56
CA ASP A 18 4.45 -26.64 -26.35
C ASP A 18 3.19 -27.51 -26.23
N ASP A 19 3.36 -28.74 -25.74
CA ASP A 19 2.25 -29.67 -25.51
C ASP A 19 1.99 -29.84 -24.00
N ASP A 20 0.80 -29.35 -23.65
CA ASP A 20 0.09 -29.39 -22.40
C ASP A 20 -0.02 -30.81 -21.80
N VAL A 21 0.15 -30.87 -20.47
CA VAL A 21 -0.45 -31.82 -19.52
C VAL A 21 -0.41 -33.32 -19.91
N GLY A 22 0.53 -34.06 -19.32
CA GLY A 22 0.41 -35.52 -19.36
C GLY A 22 1.53 -36.38 -18.78
N ASN A 23 2.51 -35.87 -18.03
CA ASN A 23 3.51 -36.76 -17.42
C ASN A 23 4.16 -36.21 -16.15
N ALA A 24 3.36 -35.93 -15.12
CA ALA A 24 3.87 -35.45 -13.83
C ALA A 24 4.86 -36.42 -13.13
N GLY A 25 4.96 -37.68 -13.59
CA GLY A 25 5.87 -38.69 -13.03
C GLY A 25 7.29 -38.64 -13.59
N VAL A 26 7.47 -38.31 -14.87
CA VAL A 26 8.82 -38.26 -15.47
C VAL A 26 9.52 -36.95 -15.14
N SER A 27 8.82 -35.83 -15.11
CA SER A 27 9.40 -34.54 -14.71
C SER A 27 9.91 -34.55 -13.27
N LYS A 28 9.19 -35.18 -12.34
CA LYS A 28 9.64 -35.33 -10.94
C LYS A 28 10.93 -36.14 -10.82
N LYS A 29 10.99 -37.30 -11.46
CA LYS A 29 12.17 -38.19 -11.40
C LYS A 29 13.43 -37.54 -11.96
N VAL A 30 13.31 -36.81 -13.07
CA VAL A 30 14.44 -36.08 -13.67
C VAL A 30 14.95 -34.99 -12.73
N ILE A 31 14.06 -34.30 -12.02
CA ILE A 31 14.43 -33.26 -11.05
C ILE A 31 15.10 -33.90 -9.81
N GLU A 32 14.53 -34.96 -9.26
CA GLU A 32 15.07 -35.65 -8.08
C GLU A 32 16.44 -36.28 -8.35
N GLU A 33 16.65 -36.85 -9.53
CA GLU A 33 17.95 -37.38 -9.96
C GLU A 33 18.99 -36.27 -10.16
N PHE A 34 18.61 -35.13 -10.74
CA PHE A 34 19.51 -33.99 -10.93
C PHE A 34 19.95 -33.34 -9.61
N TYR A 35 19.02 -33.16 -8.67
CA TYR A 35 19.32 -32.58 -7.36
C TYR A 35 19.79 -33.61 -6.32
N GLY A 36 19.70 -34.92 -6.63
CA GLY A 36 20.12 -36.02 -5.76
C GLY A 36 19.27 -36.18 -4.49
N ALA A 37 18.05 -35.65 -4.49
CA ALA A 37 17.17 -35.62 -3.33
C ALA A 37 15.69 -35.77 -3.76
N GLU A 38 14.93 -36.53 -2.97
CA GLU A 38 13.49 -36.71 -3.19
C GLU A 38 12.71 -35.43 -2.82
N ALA A 39 11.63 -35.16 -3.55
CA ALA A 39 10.78 -34.01 -3.26
C ALA A 39 10.05 -34.19 -1.91
N PRO A 40 9.94 -33.13 -1.08
CA PRO A 40 9.19 -33.20 0.17
C PRO A 40 7.72 -33.55 -0.07
N GLN A 41 7.17 -34.45 0.76
CA GLN A 41 5.77 -34.88 0.66
C GLN A 41 4.79 -33.76 1.06
N GLU A 42 5.19 -32.89 1.98
CA GLU A 42 4.41 -31.76 2.47
C GLU A 42 5.27 -30.49 2.42
N VAL A 43 4.69 -29.41 1.88
CA VAL A 43 5.32 -28.10 1.80
C VAL A 43 4.39 -27.10 2.49
N ASP A 44 4.81 -26.58 3.63
CA ASP A 44 4.13 -25.47 4.29
C ASP A 44 4.54 -24.15 3.63
N VAL A 45 3.60 -23.50 2.94
CA VAL A 45 3.84 -22.20 2.28
C VAL A 45 3.29 -21.10 3.16
N GLN A 46 4.18 -20.39 3.84
CA GLN A 46 3.78 -19.22 4.64
C GLN A 46 3.48 -18.02 3.73
N PRO A 47 2.37 -17.28 3.98
CA PRO A 47 2.12 -16.01 3.33
C PRO A 47 3.29 -15.03 3.58
N PRO A 48 3.60 -14.14 2.63
CA PRO A 48 4.61 -13.12 2.84
C PRO A 48 4.21 -12.22 4.01
N GLU A 49 5.21 -11.72 4.73
CA GLU A 49 4.99 -10.79 5.82
C GLU A 49 4.29 -9.52 5.31
N VAL A 50 3.20 -9.13 5.99
CA VAL A 50 2.46 -7.93 5.61
C VAL A 50 3.29 -6.70 5.97
N VAL A 51 3.95 -6.12 4.97
CA VAL A 51 4.78 -4.93 5.14
C VAL A 51 3.98 -3.64 4.92
N SER A 52 4.20 -2.65 5.78
CA SER A 52 3.63 -1.31 5.67
C SER A 52 4.35 -0.51 4.59
N THR A 53 3.79 -0.42 3.38
CA THR A 53 4.38 0.34 2.26
C THR A 53 4.00 1.83 2.29
N LYS A 54 4.67 2.67 1.49
CA LYS A 54 4.30 4.10 1.36
C LYS A 54 2.86 4.19 0.83
N GLY A 55 1.96 4.76 1.64
CA GLY A 55 0.53 4.83 1.33
C GLY A 55 -0.33 3.81 2.08
N CYS A 56 0.29 2.90 2.85
CA CYS A 56 -0.44 2.14 3.86
C CYS A 56 -0.85 3.06 5.03
N GLY A 57 -1.96 2.72 5.69
CA GLY A 57 -2.54 3.52 6.77
C GLY A 57 -3.68 4.44 6.30
N SER A 58 -4.27 5.19 7.23
CA SER A 58 -5.39 6.06 6.92
C SER A 58 -4.96 7.34 6.22
N ARG A 59 -5.80 7.87 5.33
CA ARG A 59 -5.63 9.17 4.69
C ARG A 59 -5.46 10.30 5.73
N LEU A 60 -4.55 11.25 5.43
CA LEU A 60 -4.42 12.49 6.19
C LEU A 60 -5.67 13.38 5.99
N PRO A 61 -6.39 13.77 7.05
CA PRO A 61 -7.58 14.60 6.91
C PRO A 61 -7.23 16.02 6.47
N SER A 62 -8.06 16.58 5.60
CA SER A 62 -7.96 17.95 5.09
C SER A 62 -8.15 18.99 6.20
N ARG A 63 -7.78 20.24 5.91
CA ARG A 63 -8.02 21.37 6.83
C ARG A 63 -9.50 21.53 7.18
N VAL A 64 -10.38 21.33 6.20
CA VAL A 64 -11.84 21.42 6.36
C VAL A 64 -12.34 20.31 7.28
N GLU A 65 -11.90 19.06 7.06
CA GLU A 65 -12.29 17.92 7.90
C GLU A 65 -11.82 18.09 9.35
N LYS A 66 -10.59 18.59 9.55
CA LYS A 66 -10.08 18.91 10.89
C LYS A 66 -10.91 19.99 11.57
N ALA A 67 -11.30 21.04 10.85
CA ALA A 67 -12.13 22.12 11.37
C ALA A 67 -13.54 21.63 11.73
N LEU A 68 -14.17 20.82 10.87
CA LEU A 68 -15.49 20.27 11.13
C LEU A 68 -15.49 19.34 12.36
N LYS A 69 -14.47 18.48 12.47
CA LYS A 69 -14.26 17.65 13.66
C LYS A 69 -14.05 18.48 14.93
N LEU A 70 -13.39 19.63 14.83
CA LEU A 70 -13.21 20.53 15.97
C LEU A 70 -14.51 21.24 16.36
N LYS A 71 -15.28 21.74 15.38
CA LYS A 71 -16.58 22.41 15.58
C LYS A 71 -17.61 21.51 16.26
N ARG A 72 -17.58 20.20 15.98
CA ARG A 72 -18.45 19.21 16.63
C ARG A 72 -18.12 18.95 18.10
N LYS A 73 -16.92 19.35 18.57
CA LYS A 73 -16.55 19.20 19.99
C LYS A 73 -17.15 20.36 20.79
N PRO A 74 -17.74 20.11 21.97
CA PRO A 74 -18.26 21.17 22.81
C PRO A 74 -17.13 22.09 23.28
N LEU A 75 -17.46 23.38 23.44
CA LEU A 75 -16.57 24.34 24.09
C LEU A 75 -16.54 24.08 25.60
N ARG A 76 -15.39 24.36 26.22
CA ARG A 76 -15.23 24.31 27.68
C ARG A 76 -14.73 25.65 28.19
N GLN A 77 -15.20 26.04 29.38
CA GLN A 77 -14.68 27.23 30.05
C GLN A 77 -13.32 26.93 30.68
N CYS A 78 -12.32 27.74 30.35
CA CYS A 78 -10.98 27.61 30.90
C CYS A 78 -10.92 28.11 32.35
N LYS A 79 -10.45 27.30 33.29
CA LYS A 79 -10.31 27.72 34.70
C LYS A 79 -9.33 28.88 34.92
N LYS A 80 -8.37 29.08 33.99
CA LYS A 80 -7.31 30.08 34.12
C LYS A 80 -7.70 31.45 33.52
N CYS A 81 -8.27 31.47 32.32
CA CYS A 81 -8.66 32.72 31.65
C CYS A 81 -10.18 32.95 31.60
N GLN A 82 -10.98 32.02 32.10
CA GLN A 82 -12.46 32.07 32.12
C GLN A 82 -13.14 32.15 30.74
N GLU A 83 -12.38 32.06 29.64
CA GLU A 83 -12.90 32.06 28.28
C GLU A 83 -13.44 30.68 27.88
N TRP A 84 -14.49 30.67 27.05
CA TRP A 84 -15.00 29.48 26.37
C TRP A 84 -14.13 29.16 25.15
N GLY A 85 -13.55 27.96 25.12
CA GLY A 85 -12.65 27.59 24.03
C GLY A 85 -12.29 26.11 24.01
N HIS A 86 -11.49 25.72 23.03
CA HIS A 86 -10.92 24.38 22.93
C HIS A 86 -9.54 24.23 23.61
N HIS A 87 -9.00 25.29 24.22
CA HIS A 87 -7.71 25.20 24.91
C HIS A 87 -7.87 24.57 26.31
N ASP A 88 -6.75 24.08 26.86
CA ASP A 88 -6.68 23.56 28.23
C ASP A 88 -6.17 24.66 29.17
N SER A 89 -6.70 24.73 30.39
CA SER A 89 -6.20 25.62 31.44
C SER A 89 -4.72 25.40 31.80
N ARG A 90 -4.18 24.22 31.50
CA ARG A 90 -2.75 23.89 31.69
C ARG A 90 -1.84 24.54 30.65
N ILE A 91 -2.39 24.93 29.50
CA ILE A 91 -1.66 25.59 28.41
C ILE A 91 -2.00 27.08 28.48
N GLY A 92 -1.14 27.87 29.15
CA GLY A 92 -1.34 29.30 29.33
C GLY A 92 -1.58 30.05 28.01
N THR A 93 -2.43 31.07 28.04
CA THR A 93 -2.97 31.82 26.89
C THR A 93 -1.95 32.66 26.10
N ASN A 94 -0.64 32.47 26.27
CA ASN A 94 0.37 33.33 25.66
C ASN A 94 0.72 32.96 24.20
N SER A 95 0.18 31.89 23.65
CA SER A 95 0.38 31.58 22.23
C SER A 95 -0.67 32.32 21.41
N LYS A 96 -0.30 33.47 20.84
CA LYS A 96 -1.03 34.13 19.75
C LYS A 96 -1.45 33.06 18.74
N ARG A 97 -2.71 32.64 18.77
CA ARG A 97 -3.24 31.70 17.79
C ARG A 97 -3.10 32.39 16.44
N LYS A 98 -2.32 31.81 15.53
CA LYS A 98 -2.35 32.19 14.12
C LYS A 98 -3.81 32.04 13.70
N LYS A 99 -4.51 33.17 13.53
CA LYS A 99 -5.93 33.15 13.21
C LYS A 99 -6.08 32.32 11.94
N ASN A 100 -6.93 31.29 11.98
CA ASN A 100 -7.27 30.53 10.79
C ASN A 100 -8.35 31.33 10.06
N ASP A 101 -7.93 32.44 9.44
CA ASP A 101 -8.82 33.46 8.86
C ASP A 101 -9.78 32.89 7.79
N GLY A 102 -9.43 31.75 7.17
CA GLY A 102 -10.26 31.09 6.16
C GLY A 102 -11.37 30.17 6.68
N LEU A 103 -11.50 29.91 7.99
CA LEU A 103 -12.59 29.04 8.50
C LEU A 103 -13.89 29.80 8.78
N GLU A 104 -13.79 31.09 9.13
CA GLU A 104 -14.95 31.96 9.23
C GLU A 104 -15.53 32.27 7.85
N GLU A 105 -14.69 32.51 6.84
CA GLU A 105 -15.16 32.76 5.47
C GLU A 105 -15.90 31.56 4.88
N ILE A 106 -15.42 30.33 5.09
CA ILE A 106 -16.13 29.12 4.61
C ILE A 106 -17.50 28.98 5.29
N LEU A 107 -17.60 29.22 6.61
CA LEU A 107 -18.90 29.20 7.30
C LEU A 107 -19.83 30.32 6.84
N LYS A 108 -19.29 31.52 6.61
CA LYS A 108 -20.05 32.64 6.06
C LYS A 108 -20.57 32.31 4.66
N PHE A 109 -19.76 31.64 3.84
CA PHE A 109 -20.15 31.18 2.51
C PHE A 109 -21.27 30.13 2.56
N ASP A 110 -21.13 29.11 3.41
CA ASP A 110 -22.17 28.07 3.58
C ASP A 110 -23.49 28.66 4.13
N THR A 111 -23.42 29.62 5.05
CA THR A 111 -24.62 30.30 5.60
C THR A 111 -25.26 31.24 4.58
N MET A 112 -24.46 31.89 3.73
CA MET A 112 -24.96 32.77 2.66
C MET A 112 -25.65 31.97 1.55
N TYR A 113 -25.14 30.78 1.23
CA TYR A 113 -25.69 29.90 0.18
C TYR A 113 -26.78 28.94 0.65
N SER A 114 -27.06 28.81 1.96
CA SER A 114 -28.18 28.01 2.46
C SER A 114 -29.52 28.77 2.53
N VAL A 115 -29.57 30.03 2.08
CA VAL A 115 -30.77 30.87 2.04
C VAL A 115 -31.33 30.99 0.60
N PHE A 116 -30.85 30.15 -0.32
CA PHE A 116 -31.42 29.96 -1.66
C PHE A 116 -31.89 28.52 -1.86
#